data_AF-X1NXI5-F1
#
_entry.id   AF-X1NXI5-F1
#
_cell.length_a   1.000
_cell.length_b   1.000
_cell.length_c   1.000
_cell.angle_alpha   90.00
_cell.angle_beta   90.00
_cell.angle_gamma   90.00
#
_symmetry.space_group_name_H-M   'P 1'
#
loop_
_entity.id
_entity.type
_entity.pdbx_description
1 polymer ?
#
loop_
_entity_poly.entity_id
_entity_poly.type
_entity_poly.pdbx_seq_one_letter_code
_entity_poly.pdbx_strand_id
1 'polypeptide(L)'
;MVKRGDKVLTGQKIGSSERFVNAPVHATVSGEISATTMVVNPPTGQPVAALVITSDGADNWVELEAPKEPEALSVKEILGKIREAGIVGLGGAAFPTHVKLSPPEGKKIDTVILNGCECEPYITSDH
;
A
#
# COMPACT_ATOMS: atom_id res chain seq x y z
N MET A 1 -2.02 1.25 -16.87
CA MET A 1 -0.92 1.37 -15.90
C MET A 1 0.39 1.07 -16.59
N VAL A 2 1.52 1.37 -15.93
CA VAL A 2 2.88 1.37 -16.50
C VAL A 2 3.19 0.11 -17.32
N LYS A 3 4.10 0.25 -18.29
CA LYS A 3 4.58 -0.82 -19.15
C LYS A 3 6.11 -0.91 -19.09
N ARG A 4 6.65 -2.00 -19.64
CA ARG A 4 8.10 -2.18 -19.79
C ARG A 4 8.72 -0.98 -20.52
N GLY A 5 9.82 -0.46 -19.99
CA GLY A 5 10.51 0.73 -20.48
C GLY A 5 10.04 2.05 -19.89
N ASP A 6 8.93 2.08 -19.13
CA ASP A 6 8.51 3.30 -18.45
C ASP A 6 9.45 3.60 -17.28
N LYS A 7 9.81 4.89 -17.13
CA LYS A 7 10.46 5.38 -15.92
C LYS A 7 9.43 5.60 -14.81
N VAL A 8 9.82 5.26 -13.59
CA VAL A 8 8.99 5.42 -12.40
C VAL A 8 9.78 6.09 -11.28
N LEU A 9 9.06 6.82 -10.43
CA LEU A 9 9.59 7.43 -9.20
C LEU A 9 9.25 6.56 -7.98
N THR A 10 10.04 6.67 -6.91
CA THR A 10 9.71 6.05 -5.63
C THR A 10 8.37 6.59 -5.12
N GLY A 11 7.48 5.69 -4.70
CA GLY A 11 6.12 6.04 -4.28
C GLY A 11 5.13 6.26 -5.41
N GLN A 12 5.51 6.14 -6.69
CA GLN A 12 4.58 6.26 -7.82
C GLN A 12 3.63 5.06 -7.90
N LYS A 13 2.32 5.31 -8.08
CA LYS A 13 1.32 4.26 -8.27
C LYS A 13 1.52 3.53 -9.60
N ILE A 14 1.79 2.23 -9.54
CA ILE A 14 2.10 1.38 -10.70
C ILE A 14 1.05 0.29 -10.95
N GLY A 15 0.19 0.00 -9.97
CA GLY A 15 -0.89 -0.98 -10.03
C GLY A 15 -2.09 -0.55 -9.19
N SER A 16 -3.32 -0.80 -9.64
CA SER A 16 -4.55 -0.52 -8.90
C SER A 16 -5.72 -1.32 -9.46
N SER A 17 -6.79 -1.41 -8.67
CA SER A 17 -8.07 -1.97 -9.07
C SER A 17 -9.22 -1.09 -8.61
N GLU A 18 -10.30 -1.08 -9.39
CA GLU A 18 -11.57 -0.48 -8.99
C GLU A 18 -12.31 -1.31 -7.94
N ARG A 19 -11.92 -2.58 -7.73
CA ARG A 19 -12.52 -3.45 -6.72
C ARG A 19 -12.37 -2.85 -5.33
N PHE A 20 -13.45 -2.91 -4.55
CA PHE A 20 -13.48 -2.30 -3.21
C PHE A 20 -12.46 -2.90 -2.23
N VAL A 21 -12.35 -4.24 -2.22
CA VAL A 21 -11.38 -4.97 -1.39
C VAL A 21 -10.07 -5.16 -2.17
N ASN A 22 -9.36 -4.05 -2.38
CA ASN A 22 -8.06 -4.01 -3.04
C ASN A 22 -7.29 -2.75 -2.61
N ALA A 23 -5.95 -2.82 -2.59
CA ALA A 23 -5.08 -1.69 -2.37
C ALA A 23 -4.21 -1.43 -3.61
N PRO A 24 -4.07 -0.17 -4.06
CA PRO A 24 -3.05 0.21 -5.03
C PRO A 24 -1.64 -0.21 -4.62
N VAL A 25 -0.80 -0.54 -5.59
CA VAL A 25 0.61 -0.85 -5.41
C VAL A 25 1.48 0.24 -6.00
N HIS A 26 2.54 0.58 -5.28
CA HIS A 26 3.44 1.68 -5.58
C HIS A 26 4.85 1.17 -5.86
N ALA A 27 5.60 1.88 -6.69
CA ALA A 27 7.01 1.62 -6.94
C ALA A 27 7.80 1.81 -5.64
N THR A 28 8.60 0.80 -5.29
CA THR A 28 9.43 0.82 -4.09
C THR A 28 10.75 1.57 -4.28
N VAL A 29 11.10 1.91 -5.53
CA VAL A 29 12.33 2.62 -5.90
C VAL A 29 12.13 3.34 -7.24
N SER A 30 12.86 4.43 -7.47
CA SER A 30 12.97 5.06 -8.78
C SER A 30 13.80 4.22 -9.76
N GLY A 31 13.44 4.30 -11.03
CA GLY A 31 14.15 3.58 -12.08
C GLY A 31 13.26 3.27 -13.28
N GLU A 32 13.48 2.11 -13.90
CA GLU A 32 12.76 1.67 -15.09
C GLU A 32 12.07 0.32 -14.87
N ILE A 33 10.85 0.18 -15.41
CA ILE A 33 10.17 -1.13 -15.49
C ILE A 33 10.92 -2.02 -16.49
N SER A 34 11.81 -2.87 -16.00
CA SER A 34 12.69 -3.68 -16.85
C SER A 34 12.03 -4.97 -17.33
N ALA A 35 11.08 -5.52 -16.56
CA ALA A 35 10.34 -6.72 -16.91
C ALA A 35 8.96 -6.83 -16.25
N THR A 36 8.12 -7.67 -16.85
CA THR A 36 6.93 -8.25 -16.20
C THR A 36 7.17 -9.75 -16.13
N THR A 37 7.01 -10.34 -14.95
CA THR A 37 7.33 -11.75 -14.70
C THR A 37 6.26 -12.40 -13.81
N MET A 38 6.38 -13.70 -13.59
CA MET A 38 5.61 -14.42 -12.58
C MET A 38 6.51 -14.77 -11.40
N VAL A 39 6.05 -14.51 -10.18
CA VAL A 39 6.72 -14.91 -8.94
C VAL A 39 5.79 -15.79 -8.13
N VAL A 40 6.35 -16.67 -7.30
CA VAL A 40 5.55 -17.47 -6.36
C VAL A 40 5.20 -16.58 -5.17
N ASN A 41 3.90 -16.37 -4.91
CA ASN A 41 3.44 -15.69 -3.72
C ASN A 41 3.72 -16.57 -2.49
N PRO A 42 4.58 -16.17 -1.53
CA PRO A 42 4.96 -17.07 -0.43
C PRO A 42 3.79 -17.53 0.45
N PRO A 43 2.80 -16.68 0.79
CA PRO A 43 1.64 -17.13 1.56
C PRO A 43 0.73 -18.16 0.88
N THR A 44 0.54 -18.08 -0.44
CA THR A 44 -0.44 -18.93 -1.16
C THR A 44 0.19 -20.03 -2.01
N GLY A 45 1.50 -19.95 -2.28
CA GLY A 45 2.22 -20.83 -3.21
C GLY A 45 1.82 -20.65 -4.68
N GLN A 46 0.93 -19.71 -5.00
CA GLN A 46 0.45 -19.51 -6.36
C GLN A 46 1.36 -18.56 -7.16
N PRO A 47 1.56 -18.80 -8.47
CA PRO A 47 2.19 -17.83 -9.35
C PRO A 47 1.35 -16.55 -9.43
N VAL A 48 1.97 -15.39 -9.22
CA VAL A 48 1.36 -14.06 -9.37
C VAL A 48 2.20 -13.19 -10.29
N ALA A 49 1.55 -12.33 -11.06
CA ALA A 49 2.23 -11.37 -11.92
C ALA A 49 2.96 -10.32 -11.07
N ALA A 50 4.18 -9.97 -11.48
CA ALA A 50 5.04 -8.99 -10.82
C ALA A 50 5.69 -8.07 -11.85
N LEU A 51 5.94 -6.83 -11.44
CA LEU A 51 6.75 -5.86 -12.16
C LEU A 51 8.14 -5.82 -11.54
N VAL A 52 9.17 -5.84 -12.38
CA VAL A 52 10.57 -5.69 -11.96
C VAL A 52 11.00 -4.26 -12.26
N ILE A 53 11.50 -3.57 -11.23
CA ILE A 53 12.06 -2.23 -11.35
C ILE A 53 13.58 -2.35 -11.27
N THR A 54 14.27 -1.96 -12.33
CA THR A 54 15.72 -1.75 -12.26
C THR A 54 15.97 -0.36 -11.71
N SER A 55 16.55 -0.30 -10.51
CA SER A 55 16.83 0.97 -9.85
C SER A 55 17.83 1.81 -10.67
N ASP A 56 17.59 3.12 -10.70
CA ASP A 56 18.54 4.11 -11.23
C ASP A 56 19.54 4.60 -10.16
N GLY A 57 19.40 4.15 -8.91
CA GLY A 57 20.24 4.54 -7.78
C GLY A 57 20.00 5.97 -7.28
N ALA A 58 19.03 6.70 -7.83
CA ALA A 58 18.79 8.10 -7.49
C ALA A 58 17.76 8.28 -6.36
N ASP A 59 16.92 7.27 -6.12
CA ASP A 59 15.79 7.30 -5.18
C ASP A 59 14.95 8.58 -5.31
N ASN A 60 14.59 8.96 -6.53
CA ASN A 60 13.75 10.12 -6.77
C ASN A 60 12.30 9.82 -6.40
N TRP A 61 11.76 10.56 -5.43
CA TRP A 61 10.40 10.38 -4.94
C TRP A 61 9.36 11.17 -5.75
N VAL A 62 8.14 10.65 -5.79
CA VAL A 62 6.98 11.49 -6.13
C VAL A 62 6.82 12.60 -5.10
N GLU A 63 6.20 13.70 -5.50
CA GLU A 63 5.78 14.74 -4.55
C GLU A 63 4.67 14.19 -3.65
N LEU A 64 4.88 14.26 -2.33
CA LEU A 64 3.94 13.80 -1.32
C LEU A 64 3.27 15.00 -0.67
N GLU A 65 1.97 15.13 -0.87
CA GLU A 65 1.18 16.19 -0.26
C GLU A 65 0.52 15.71 1.04
N ALA A 66 1.07 16.15 2.17
CA ALA A 66 0.40 16.01 3.46
C ALA A 66 -0.75 17.04 3.57
N PRO A 67 -1.95 16.64 4.02
CA PRO A 67 -3.00 17.59 4.34
C PRO A 67 -2.52 18.50 5.49
N LYS A 68 -2.66 19.82 5.32
CA LYS A 68 -2.23 20.81 6.33
C LYS A 68 -3.00 20.69 7.63
N GLU A 69 -4.28 20.34 7.54
CA GLU A 69 -5.21 20.17 8.66
C GLU A 69 -5.92 18.82 8.49
N PRO A 70 -5.28 17.70 8.88
CA PRO A 70 -5.86 16.37 8.74
C PRO A 70 -7.20 16.21 9.48
N GLU A 71 -7.39 16.94 10.58
CA GLU A 71 -8.60 16.91 11.42
C GLU A 71 -9.82 17.54 10.73
N ALA A 72 -9.58 18.42 9.75
CA ALA A 72 -10.64 19.06 8.96
C ALA A 72 -11.18 18.15 7.84
N LEU A 73 -10.51 17.04 7.55
CA LEU A 73 -10.94 16.11 6.52
C LEU A 73 -12.17 15.32 6.96
N SER A 74 -13.11 15.15 6.04
CA SER A 74 -14.21 14.19 6.23
C SER A 74 -13.68 12.75 6.26
N VAL A 75 -14.45 11.85 6.90
CA VAL A 75 -14.17 10.41 6.91
C VAL A 75 -13.94 9.87 5.49
N LYS A 76 -14.74 10.33 4.51
CA LYS A 76 -14.62 9.92 3.12
C LYS A 76 -13.29 10.35 2.49
N GLU A 77 -12.83 11.56 2.78
CA GLU A 77 -11.54 12.06 2.29
C GLU A 77 -10.36 11.33 2.92
N ILE A 78 -10.43 11.06 4.23
CA ILE A 78 -9.42 10.27 4.94
C ILE A 78 -9.33 8.86 4.33
N LEU A 79 -10.46 8.15 4.19
CA LEU A 79 -10.48 6.81 3.60
C LEU A 79 -10.00 6.81 2.14
N GLY A 80 -10.34 7.85 1.37
CA GLY A 80 -9.84 8.05 0.01
C GLY A 80 -8.32 8.19 -0.03
N LYS A 81 -7.74 9.04 0.83
CA LYS A 81 -6.28 9.20 0.94
C LYS A 81 -5.59 7.90 1.38
N ILE A 82 -6.15 7.17 2.35
CA ILE A 82 -5.62 5.87 2.80
C ILE A 82 -5.62 4.84 1.66
N ARG A 83 -6.72 4.79 0.88
CA ARG A 83 -6.81 3.90 -0.29
C ARG A 83 -5.78 4.30 -1.33
N GLU A 84 -5.71 5.57 -1.72
CA GLU A 84 -4.79 6.03 -2.77
C GLU A 84 -3.33 5.80 -2.39
N ALA A 85 -2.98 5.91 -1.11
CA ALA A 85 -1.65 5.58 -0.60
C ALA A 85 -1.35 4.07 -0.58
N GLY A 86 -2.33 3.20 -0.85
CA GLY A 86 -2.12 1.74 -0.88
C GLY A 86 -1.87 1.12 0.49
N ILE A 87 -2.33 1.77 1.57
CA ILE A 87 -2.05 1.32 2.94
C ILE A 87 -2.82 0.03 3.25
N VAL A 88 -2.08 -0.96 3.71
CA VAL A 88 -2.60 -2.28 4.14
C VAL A 88 -2.21 -2.55 5.59
N GLY A 89 -2.93 -3.47 6.24
CA GLY A 89 -2.58 -3.93 7.58
C GLY A 89 -1.29 -4.74 7.61
N LEU A 90 -0.32 -4.32 8.41
CA LEU A 90 1.02 -4.93 8.48
C LEU A 90 1.11 -6.18 9.37
N GLY A 91 0.02 -6.58 10.04
CA GLY A 91 -0.02 -7.80 10.87
C GLY A 91 -0.04 -9.13 10.08
N GLY A 92 0.31 -9.14 8.79
CA GLY A 92 0.48 -10.35 7.98
C GLY A 92 -0.49 -10.48 6.81
N ALA A 93 -1.80 -10.32 7.02
CA ALA A 93 -2.80 -10.54 5.96
C ALA A 93 -2.84 -9.46 4.87
N ALA A 94 -2.15 -8.33 5.05
CA ALA A 94 -2.17 -7.19 4.13
C ALA A 94 -3.60 -6.73 3.77
N PHE A 95 -4.54 -6.80 4.71
CA PHE A 95 -5.92 -6.39 4.46
C PHE A 95 -6.00 -4.87 4.24
N PRO A 96 -6.70 -4.37 3.20
CA PRO A 96 -6.72 -2.94 2.89
C PRO A 96 -7.27 -2.10 4.06
N THR A 97 -6.48 -1.12 4.50
CA THR A 97 -6.78 -0.36 5.72
C THR A 97 -8.03 0.51 5.55
N HIS A 98 -8.29 1.05 4.36
CA HIS A 98 -9.51 1.82 4.09
C HIS A 98 -10.79 0.99 4.22
N VAL A 99 -10.73 -0.32 3.96
CA VAL A 99 -11.86 -1.23 4.19
C VAL A 99 -12.04 -1.48 5.68
N LYS A 100 -10.94 -1.73 6.41
CA LYS A 100 -10.98 -1.98 7.86
C LYS A 100 -11.54 -0.78 8.64
N LEU A 101 -11.25 0.44 8.19
CA LEU A 101 -11.70 1.69 8.81
C LEU A 101 -13.09 2.16 8.34
N SER A 102 -13.79 1.36 7.53
CA SER A 102 -15.13 1.67 7.03
C SER A 102 -16.16 0.66 7.59
N PRO A 103 -16.48 0.73 8.89
CA PRO A 103 -17.46 -0.18 9.50
C PRO A 103 -18.85 0.02 8.87
N PRO A 104 -19.77 -0.96 9.04
CA PRO A 104 -21.15 -0.82 8.58
C PRO A 104 -21.81 0.46 9.10
N GLU A 105 -22.73 1.01 8.31
CA GLU A 105 -23.46 2.22 8.67
C GLU A 105 -24.15 2.09 10.05
N GLY A 106 -24.10 3.16 10.84
CA GLY A 106 -24.65 3.19 12.20
C GLY A 106 -23.78 2.53 13.27
N LYS A 107 -22.65 1.90 12.92
CA LYS A 107 -21.68 1.40 13.91
C LYS A 107 -20.76 2.53 14.36
N LYS A 108 -20.88 2.92 15.63
CA LYS A 108 -19.97 3.85 16.29
C LYS A 108 -18.77 3.08 16.84
N ILE A 109 -17.57 3.57 16.54
CA ILE A 109 -16.31 3.11 17.11
C ILE A 109 -15.82 4.20 18.06
N ASP A 110 -15.61 3.88 19.33
CA ASP A 110 -15.09 4.81 20.34
C ASP A 110 -13.66 4.47 20.80
N THR A 111 -13.19 3.27 20.49
CA THR A 111 -11.90 2.76 20.95
C THR A 111 -11.07 2.30 19.77
N VAL A 112 -9.81 2.73 19.76
CA VAL A 112 -8.77 2.22 18.84
C VAL A 112 -7.76 1.45 19.66
N ILE A 113 -7.54 0.19 19.29
CA ILE A 113 -6.49 -0.65 19.87
C ILE A 113 -5.35 -0.72 18.87
N LEU A 114 -4.21 -0.16 19.26
CA LEU A 114 -2.95 -0.28 18.51
C LEU A 114 -2.23 -1.53 19.00
N ASN A 115 -2.02 -2.49 18.11
CA ASN A 115 -1.21 -3.66 18.43
C ASN A 115 0.28 -3.28 18.30
N GLY A 116 0.98 -3.17 19.43
CA GLY A 116 2.44 -3.04 19.49
C GLY A 116 3.12 -4.30 20.00
N CYS A 117 2.41 -5.42 20.03
CA CYS A 117 2.97 -6.71 20.40
C CYS A 117 3.34 -7.48 19.14
N GLU A 118 4.55 -8.02 19.14
CA GLU A 118 5.08 -8.86 18.09
C GLU A 118 5.37 -10.25 18.65
N CYS A 119 4.67 -11.27 18.15
CA CYS A 119 4.79 -12.64 18.63
C CYS A 119 5.50 -13.58 17.64
N GLU A 120 5.64 -13.16 16.39
CA GLU A 120 6.30 -13.93 15.34
C GLU A 120 7.82 -13.93 15.53
N PRO A 121 8.47 -15.11 15.58
CA PRO A 121 9.92 -15.17 15.61
C PRO A 121 10.55 -14.46 14.40
N TYR A 122 11.63 -13.70 14.66
CA TYR A 122 12.45 -13.00 13.66
C TYR A 122 11.86 -11.72 13.04
N ILE A 123 10.61 -11.35 13.33
CA ILE A 123 10.16 -9.99 13.03
C ILE A 123 10.74 -9.06 14.14
N THR A 124 11.02 -7.80 13.78
CA THR A 124 11.64 -6.81 14.68
C THR A 124 11.14 -5.38 14.39
N SER A 125 9.90 -5.23 13.94
CA SER A 125 9.38 -3.96 13.42
C SER A 125 8.61 -3.15 14.46
N ASP A 126 8.05 -3.79 15.49
CA ASP A 126 7.06 -3.18 16.39
C ASP A 126 7.59 -2.87 17.80
N HIS A 127 8.89 -3.08 18.08
CA HIS A 127 9.53 -2.83 19.39
C HIS A 127 10.38 -1.56 19.46
#